data_AF-A0A950VJ59-F1
#
_entry.id   AF-A0A950VJ59-F1
#
_cell.length_a   1.000
_cell.length_b   1.000
_cell.length_c   1.000
_cell.angle_alpha   90.00
_cell.angle_beta   90.00
_cell.angle_gamma   90.00
#
_symmetry.space_group_name_H-M   'P 1'
#
loop_
_entity.id
_entity.type
_entity.pdbx_description
1 polymer ?
#
loop_
_entity_poly.entity_id
_entity_poly.type
_entity_poly.pdbx_seq_one_letter_code
_entity_poly.pdbx_strand_id
1 'polypeptide(L)' 'MGRHFDIAVLGSGPGGYVAALKAGHLGAKVAVIEKEHLG' A
#
# COMPACT_ATOMS: atom_id res chain seq x y z
N MET A 1 4.16 -3.87 20.52
CA MET A 1 5.14 -3.40 19.52
C MET A 1 4.42 -3.09 18.22
N GLY A 2 4.66 -1.93 17.62
CA GLY A 2 4.09 -1.56 16.31
C GLY A 2 4.89 -2.15 15.15
N ARG A 3 4.23 -2.44 14.03
CA ARG A 3 4.90 -2.76 12.77
C ARG A 3 5.28 -1.45 12.07
N HIS A 4 6.55 -1.30 11.69
CA HIS A 4 7.01 -0.15 10.92
C HIS A 4 6.88 -0.42 9.42
N PHE A 5 6.37 0.58 8.70
CA PHE A 5 6.23 0.61 7.25
C PHE A 5 6.87 1.90 6.74
N ASP A 6 7.42 1.85 5.54
CA ASP A 6 8.04 3.01 4.89
C ASP A 6 6.97 3.88 4.22
N ILE A 7 5.89 3.26 3.74
CA ILE A 7 4.80 3.93 3.01
C ILE A 7 3.45 3.38 3.48
N ALA A 8 2.47 4.27 3.67
CA ALA A 8 1.07 3.91 3.84
C ALA A 8 0.25 4.43 2.65
N VAL A 9 -0.54 3.55 2.02
CA VAL A 9 -1.43 3.88 0.91
C VAL A 9 -2.88 3.71 1.38
N LEU A 10 -3.66 4.78 1.32
CA LEU A 10 -5.09 4.78 1.64
C LEU A 10 -5.90 4.64 0.34
N GLY A 11 -6.66 3.56 0.22
CA GLY A 11 -7.41 3.18 -0.97
C GLY A 11 -6.63 2.22 -1.87
N SER A 12 -7.31 1.17 -2.34
CA SER A 12 -6.73 0.08 -3.15
C SER A 12 -7.25 0.02 -4.59
N GLY A 13 -7.93 1.08 -5.03
CA GLY A 13 -8.35 1.25 -6.43
C GLY A 13 -7.16 1.32 -7.41
N PRO A 14 -7.39 1.57 -8.72
CA PRO A 14 -6.36 1.47 -9.75
C PRO A 14 -5.10 2.30 -9.49
N GLY A 15 -5.25 3.49 -8.90
CA GLY A 15 -4.11 4.33 -8.52
C GLY A 15 -3.38 3.82 -7.28
N GLY A 16 -4.12 3.41 -6.25
CA GLY A 16 -3.57 3.00 -4.96
C GLY A 16 -2.80 1.67 -5.04
N TYR A 17 -3.39 0.66 -5.69
CA TYR A 17 -2.72 -0.62 -5.89
C TYR A 17 -1.46 -0.48 -6.75
N VAL A 18 -1.51 0.28 -7.85
CA VAL A 18 -0.35 0.48 -8.72
C VAL A 18 0.78 1.22 -7.97
N ALA A 19 0.44 2.23 -7.17
CA ALA A 19 1.42 2.93 -6.33
C ALA A 19 2.05 1.99 -5.29
N ALA A 20 1.24 1.20 -4.59
CA ALA A 20 1.70 0.24 -3.59
C ALA A 20 2.58 -0.85 -4.21
N LEU A 21 2.19 -1.39 -5.35
CA LEU A 21 2.94 -2.42 -6.08
C LEU A 21 4.29 -1.87 -6.56
N LYS A 22 4.31 -0.66 -7.13
CA LYS A 22 5.55 -0.03 -7.60
C LYS A 22 6.49 0.26 -6.42
N ALA A 23 5.96 0.76 -5.31
CA ALA A 23 6.74 0.99 -4.10
C ALA A 23 7.34 -0.30 -3.54
N GLY A 24 6.58 -1.40 -3.52
CA GLY A 24 7.07 -2.72 -3.13
C GLY A 24 8.20 -3.21 -4.03
N HIS A 25 8.09 -3.04 -5.36
CA HIS A 25 9.15 -3.38 -6.30
C HIS A 25 10.42 -2.55 -6.12
N LEU A 26 10.32 -1.34 -5.57
CA LEU A 26 11.46 -0.49 -5.23
C LEU A 26 12.02 -0.79 -3.83
N GLY A 27 11.48 -1.80 -3.13
CA GLY A 27 11.98 -2.29 -1.85
C GLY A 27 11.32 -1.67 -0.61
N ALA A 28 10.28 -0.85 -0.77
CA ALA A 28 9.57 -0.26 0.37
C ALA A 28 8.63 -1.28 1.03
N LYS A 29 8.59 -1.28 2.37
CA LYS A 29 7.54 -1.96 3.14
C LYS A 29 6.28 -1.09 3.11
N VAL A 30 5.29 -1.53 2.36
CA VAL A 30 4.05 -0.76 2.14
C VAL A 30 2.90 -1.34 2.95
N ALA A 31 2.19 -0.48 3.68
CA ALA A 31 0.88 -0.78 4.23
C ALA A 31 -0.20 -0.25 3.29
N VAL A 32 -1.09 -1.12 2.81
CA VAL A 32 -2.29 -0.72 2.05
C VAL A 32 -3.49 -0.79 2.99
N ILE A 33 -4.26 0.29 3.06
CA ILE A 33 -5.47 0.39 3.89
C ILE A 33 -6.65 0.62 2.96
N GLU A 34 -7.57 -0.34 2.93
CA GLU A 34 -8.84 -0.26 2.21
C GLU A 34 -9.97 -0.56 3.20
N LYS A 35 -11.06 0.20 3.10
CA LYS A 35 -12.25 0.00 3.93
C LYS A 35 -13.18 -1.05 3.33
N GLU A 36 -13.32 -1.05 2.01
CA GLU A 36 -14.29 -1.87 1.30
C GLU A 36 -13.59 -3.06 0.61
N HIS A 37 -13.51 -3.03 -0.73
CA HIS A 37 -13.00 -4.13 -1.55
C HIS A 37 -11.68 -3.73 -2.24
N LEU A 38 -10.83 -4.73 -2.46
CA LEU A 38 -9.61 -4.57 -3.25
C LEU A 38 -9.94 -4.48 -4.75
N GLY A 39 -9.39 -3.48 -5.45
CA GLY A 39 -9.49 -3.35 -6.92
C GLY A 39 -10.08 -2.03 -7.39
#